data_AF-A6UMY1-F1
#
_entry.id   AF-A6UMY1-F1
#
_cell.length_a   1.000
_cell.length_b   1.000
_cell.length_c   1.000
_cell.angle_alpha   90.00
_cell.angle_beta   90.00
_cell.angle_gamma   90.00
#
_symmetry.space_group_name_H-M   'P 1'
#
loop_
_entity.id
_entity.type
_entity.pdbx_description
1 polymer ?
#
loop_
_entity_poly.entity_id
_entity_poly.type
_entity_poly.pdbx_seq_one_letter_code
_entity_poly.pdbx_strand_id
1 'polypeptide(L)'
;MNITNYIQFDGDNLDNAKGAGLISTVDRDMDIKVVPFASDNEKAPTHRVYAKSLRGHDIYTLSIRKLRYNANLGRFPRQDDASLQAIIEWEPRD
;
A
#
# COMPACT_ATOMS: atom_id res chain seq x y z
N MET A 1 -2.59 8.29 -17.09
CA MET A 1 -1.33 8.43 -16.33
C MET A 1 -0.89 7.02 -15.98
N ASN A 2 0.30 6.57 -16.39
CA ASN A 2 0.80 5.24 -16.06
C ASN A 2 1.51 5.29 -14.70
N ILE A 3 0.71 5.40 -13.63
CA ILE A 3 1.20 5.57 -12.26
C ILE A 3 1.54 4.22 -11.65
N THR A 4 2.58 4.19 -10.82
CA THR A 4 2.97 3.04 -10.02
C THR A 4 3.32 3.48 -8.60
N ASN A 5 3.52 2.54 -7.69
CA ASN A 5 3.78 2.74 -6.27
C ASN A 5 2.66 3.55 -5.62
N TYR A 6 1.43 3.08 -5.84
CA TYR A 6 0.21 3.69 -5.34
C TYR A 6 -0.76 2.63 -4.83
N ILE A 7 -1.72 3.10 -4.04
CA ILE A 7 -2.92 2.39 -3.63
C ILE A 7 -4.09 3.32 -3.94
N GLN A 8 -5.09 2.85 -4.67
CA GLN A 8 -6.37 3.51 -4.82
C GLN A 8 -7.40 2.78 -4.00
N PHE A 9 -8.01 3.49 -3.06
CA PHE A 9 -9.10 2.99 -2.25
C PHE A 9 -10.43 3.13 -3.01
N ASP A 10 -11.37 2.25 -2.70
CA ASP A 10 -12.71 2.24 -3.32
C ASP A 10 -13.59 3.41 -2.86
N GLY A 11 -13.10 4.23 -1.91
CA GLY A 11 -13.78 5.42 -1.41
C GLY A 11 -12.89 6.28 -0.52
N ASP A 12 -13.37 7.49 -0.22
CA ASP A 12 -12.60 8.51 0.50
C ASP A 12 -12.51 8.28 2.01
N ASN A 13 -13.43 7.48 2.58
CA ASN A 13 -13.37 7.09 3.99
C ASN A 13 -12.48 5.85 4.15
N LEU A 14 -11.23 6.07 4.58
CA LEU A 14 -10.21 5.04 4.65
C LEU A 14 -10.42 3.99 5.74
N ASP A 15 -11.23 4.24 6.78
CA ASP A 15 -11.30 3.35 7.96
C ASP A 15 -11.70 1.91 7.63
N ASN A 16 -12.56 1.74 6.62
CA ASN A 16 -13.07 0.44 6.17
C ASN A 16 -12.88 0.21 4.67
N ALA A 17 -12.13 1.09 4.01
CA ALA A 17 -11.99 1.03 2.56
C ALA A 17 -11.13 -0.16 2.14
N LYS A 18 -11.56 -0.81 1.06
CA LYS A 18 -10.68 -1.69 0.31
C LYS A 18 -9.94 -0.86 -0.72
N GLY A 19 -8.85 -1.40 -1.24
CA GLY A 19 -8.14 -0.76 -2.32
C GLY A 19 -7.39 -1.74 -3.18
N ALA A 20 -6.95 -1.24 -4.32
CA ALA A 20 -6.06 -1.93 -5.23
C ALA A 20 -4.98 -0.96 -5.68
N GLY A 21 -3.83 -1.49 -6.10
CA GLY A 21 -2.73 -0.65 -6.51
C GLY A 21 -1.64 -1.44 -7.17
N LEU A 22 -0.57 -0.74 -7.50
CA LEU A 22 0.60 -1.30 -8.17
C LEU A 22 1.85 -0.94 -7.38
N ILE A 23 2.70 -1.92 -7.11
CA ILE A 23 4.08 -1.69 -6.68
C ILE A 23 5.00 -2.17 -7.79
N SER A 24 5.77 -1.26 -8.37
CA SER A 24 6.80 -1.59 -9.36
C SER A 24 8.16 -1.67 -8.69
N THR A 25 8.86 -2.76 -8.93
CA THR A 25 10.31 -2.89 -8.69
C THR A 25 11.05 -2.79 -10.02
N VAL A 26 12.38 -2.84 -9.98
CA VAL A 26 13.21 -2.79 -11.20
C VAL A 26 12.93 -3.97 -12.15
N ASP A 27 12.54 -5.11 -11.58
CA ASP A 27 12.41 -6.38 -12.28
C ASP A 27 10.96 -6.82 -12.55
N ARG A 28 9.97 -6.24 -11.83
CA ARG A 28 8.56 -6.63 -11.99
C ARG A 28 7.58 -5.62 -11.44
N ASP A 29 6.36 -5.71 -11.94
CA ASP A 29 5.19 -5.06 -11.36
C ASP A 29 4.40 -6.06 -10.51
N MET A 30 3.89 -5.59 -9.37
CA MET A 30 3.09 -6.39 -8.44
C MET A 30 1.77 -5.69 -8.19
N ASP A 31 0.69 -6.29 -8.67
CA ASP A 31 -0.65 -5.92 -8.24
C ASP A 31 -0.80 -6.18 -6.75
N ILE A 32 -1.29 -5.17 -6.04
CA ILE A 32 -1.59 -5.27 -4.62
C ILE A 32 -3.07 -5.04 -4.36
N LYS A 33 -3.57 -5.71 -3.33
CA LYS A 33 -4.91 -5.54 -2.77
C LYS A 33 -4.80 -5.14 -1.32
N VAL A 34 -5.58 -4.15 -0.93
CA VAL A 34 -5.71 -3.68 0.44
C VAL A 34 -7.08 -4.07 0.97
N VAL A 35 -7.10 -4.64 2.18
CA VAL A 35 -8.34 -4.98 2.88
C VAL A 35 -8.29 -4.46 4.31
N PRO A 36 -9.42 -4.00 4.86
CA PRO A 36 -9.49 -3.58 6.25
C PRO A 36 -9.21 -4.78 7.17
N PHE A 37 -8.62 -4.49 8.33
CA PHE A 37 -8.32 -5.46 9.37
C PHE A 37 -8.72 -4.91 10.73
N ALA A 38 -9.69 -5.59 11.35
CA ALA A 38 -10.15 -5.27 12.69
C ALA A 38 -9.28 -5.99 13.75
N SER A 39 -8.88 -5.24 14.77
CA SER A 39 -8.18 -5.76 15.93
C SER A 39 -8.46 -4.88 17.15
N ASP A 40 -8.61 -5.49 18.31
CA ASP A 40 -8.77 -4.78 19.58
C ASP A 40 -7.44 -4.25 20.14
N ASN A 41 -6.31 -4.55 19.48
CA ASN A 41 -5.01 -3.98 19.82
C ASN A 41 -4.86 -2.61 19.15
N GLU A 42 -4.76 -1.56 19.96
CA GLU A 42 -4.59 -0.17 19.51
C GLU A 42 -3.35 0.03 18.60
N LYS A 43 -2.34 -0.82 18.71
CA LYS A 43 -1.12 -0.77 17.88
C LYS A 43 -1.20 -1.64 16.63
N ALA A 44 -2.32 -2.32 16.39
CA ALA A 44 -2.50 -3.13 15.19
C ALA A 44 -2.63 -2.24 13.94
N PRO A 45 -2.19 -2.71 12.77
CA PRO A 45 -2.47 -2.01 11.53
C PRO A 45 -3.98 -2.02 11.25
N THR A 46 -4.49 -0.96 10.62
CA THR A 46 -5.92 -0.88 10.23
C THR A 46 -6.22 -1.62 8.93
N HIS A 47 -5.20 -1.87 8.10
CA HIS A 47 -5.33 -2.50 6.80
C HIS A 47 -4.23 -3.54 6.57
N ARG A 48 -4.53 -4.53 5.74
CA ARG A 48 -3.61 -5.57 5.28
C ARG A 48 -3.42 -5.49 3.77
N VAL A 49 -2.18 -5.61 3.33
CA VAL A 49 -1.82 -5.57 1.92
C VAL A 49 -1.40 -6.96 1.44
N TYR A 50 -1.99 -7.39 0.32
CA TYR A 50 -1.78 -8.69 -0.30
C TYR A 50 -1.32 -8.53 -1.74
N ALA A 51 -0.48 -9.45 -2.23
CA ALA A 51 -0.11 -9.59 -3.64
C ALA A 51 -0.23 -11.06 -4.01
N LYS A 52 -0.24 -11.33 -5.31
CA LYS A 52 -0.20 -12.69 -5.84
C LYS A 52 1.23 -13.19 -5.94
N SER A 53 1.50 -14.35 -5.37
CA SER A 53 2.70 -15.13 -5.69
C SER A 53 2.67 -15.58 -7.16
N LEU A 54 3.81 -16.06 -7.68
CA LEU A 54 3.89 -16.63 -9.03
C LEU A 54 2.93 -17.82 -9.27
N ARG A 55 2.44 -18.44 -8.19
CA ARG A 55 1.47 -19.54 -8.23
C ARG A 55 0.02 -19.07 -7.99
N GLY A 56 -0.23 -17.77 -7.92
CA GLY A 56 -1.56 -17.18 -7.73
C GLY A 56 -2.08 -17.17 -6.28
N HIS A 57 -1.28 -17.60 -5.30
CA HIS A 57 -1.66 -17.50 -3.88
C HIS A 57 -1.49 -16.08 -3.35
N ASP A 58 -2.44 -15.62 -2.54
CA ASP A 58 -2.32 -14.35 -1.81
C ASP A 58 -1.23 -14.46 -0.74
N ILE A 59 -0.25 -13.57 -0.80
CA ILE A 59 0.83 -13.44 0.19
C ILE A 59 0.71 -12.07 0.87
N TYR A 60 0.93 -12.05 2.18
CA TYR A 60 0.98 -10.81 2.96
C TYR A 60 2.25 -10.03 2.62
N THR A 61 2.14 -8.80 2.10
CA THR A 61 3.26 -8.23 1.32
C THR A 61 4.11 -7.21 2.02
N LEU A 62 3.69 -6.58 3.11
CA LEU A 62 4.48 -5.46 3.60
C LEU A 62 5.61 -5.89 4.55
N SER A 63 6.72 -6.31 3.92
CA SER A 63 8.06 -6.30 4.50
C SER A 63 9.08 -5.94 3.41
N ILE A 64 9.44 -4.66 3.30
CA ILE A 64 10.48 -4.17 2.37
C ILE A 64 11.87 -4.40 3.01
N ARG A 65 12.21 -5.68 3.17
CA ARG A 65 13.38 -6.11 3.97
C ARG A 65 14.72 -5.92 3.28
N LYS A 66 14.76 -5.65 1.97
CA LYS A 66 16.04 -5.56 1.22
C LYS A 66 16.65 -4.14 1.18
N LEU A 67 15.95 -3.12 1.70
CA LEU A 67 16.39 -1.71 1.57
C LEU A 67 16.35 -0.87 2.85
N ARG A 68 16.01 -1.40 4.05
CA ARG A 68 15.69 -0.55 5.24
C ARG A 68 14.72 0.59 4.88
N TYR A 69 13.74 0.27 4.04
CA TYR A 69 12.86 1.26 3.42
C TYR A 69 11.69 1.56 4.34
N ASN A 70 11.61 2.80 4.82
CA ASN A 70 10.41 3.28 5.52
C ASN A 70 9.55 4.01 4.50
N ALA A 71 8.27 3.65 4.47
CA ALA A 71 7.31 4.33 3.62
C ALA A 71 5.99 4.51 4.33
N ASN A 72 5.34 5.62 4.05
CA ASN A 72 4.00 5.93 4.50
C ASN A 72 3.07 6.07 3.29
N LEU A 73 1.77 5.98 3.56
CA LEU A 73 0.75 6.40 2.60
C LEU A 73 0.56 7.91 2.70
N GLY A 74 0.50 8.60 1.57
CA GLY A 74 0.23 10.03 1.52
C GLY A 74 -0.22 10.52 0.15
N ARG A 75 -0.55 11.80 0.02
CA ARG A 75 -0.91 12.40 -1.28
C ARG A 75 0.34 12.92 -2.00
N PHE A 76 0.45 12.69 -3.30
CA PHE A 76 1.44 13.38 -4.12
C PHE A 76 1.08 14.87 -4.28
N PRO A 77 2.06 15.77 -4.49
CA PRO A 77 1.78 17.17 -4.82
C PRO A 77 0.91 17.27 -6.08
N ARG A 78 -0.19 18.04 -6.02
CA ARG A 78 -1.22 18.19 -7.08
C ARG A 78 -2.07 16.94 -7.36
N GLN A 79 -2.20 16.06 -6.37
CA GLN A 79 -3.12 14.94 -6.47
C GLN A 79 -4.55 15.39 -6.10
N ASP A 80 -5.44 15.39 -7.08
CA ASP A 80 -6.82 15.88 -6.93
C ASP A 80 -7.78 14.82 -6.36
N ASP A 81 -7.43 13.54 -6.47
CA ASP A 81 -8.25 12.41 -6.00
C ASP A 81 -7.86 11.99 -4.56
N ALA A 82 -8.82 12.04 -3.64
CA ALA A 82 -8.61 11.70 -2.22
C ALA A 82 -8.50 10.19 -1.96
N SER A 83 -9.09 9.37 -2.83
CA SER A 83 -9.06 7.90 -2.75
C SER A 83 -7.71 7.32 -3.15
N LEU A 84 -6.94 8.08 -3.93
CA LEU A 84 -5.59 7.70 -4.35
C LEU A 84 -4.60 8.00 -3.21
N GLN A 85 -3.66 7.10 -2.95
CA GLN A 85 -2.59 7.28 -1.97
C GLN A 85 -1.27 6.79 -2.58
N ALA A 86 -0.26 7.63 -2.51
CA ALA A 86 1.11 7.35 -2.86
C ALA A 86 1.81 6.53 -1.78
N ILE A 87 2.71 5.64 -2.18
CA ILE A 87 3.76 5.11 -1.29
C ILE A 87 4.92 6.12 -1.33
N ILE A 88 5.14 6.81 -0.21
CA ILE A 88 6.17 7.85 -0.09
C ILE A 88 7.28 7.36 0.81
N GLU A 89 8.49 7.25 0.25
CA GLU A 89 9.70 6.95 0.99
C GLU A 89 10.05 8.06 1.99
N TRP A 90 10.54 7.68 3.16
CA TRP A 90 11.10 8.59 4.13
C TRP A 90 12.29 7.96 4.86
N GLU A 91 13.21 8.81 5.32
CA GLU A 91 14.31 8.39 6.18
C GLU A 91 13.77 7.86 7.52
N PRO A 92 14.39 6.83 8.13
CA PRO A 92 14.05 6.42 9.49
C PRO A 92 14.07 7.63 10.44
N ARG A 93 13.02 7.78 11.25
CA ARG A 93 13.10 8.65 12.43
C ARG A 93 13.82 7.88 13.53
N ASP A 94 14.91 8.45 14.02
CA ASP A 94 15.66 7.97 15.19
C ASP A 94 14.79 7.81 16.44
#